data_AF-A0A741MVU4-F1
#
_entry.id   AF-A0A741MVU4-F1
#
_cell.length_a   1.000
_cell.length_b   1.000
_cell.length_c   1.000
_cell.angle_alpha   90.00
_cell.angle_beta   90.00
_cell.angle_gamma   90.00
#
_symmetry.space_group_name_H-M   'P 1'
#
loop_
_entity.id
_entity.type
_entity.pdbx_description
1 polymer ?
#
loop_
_entity_poly.entity_id
_entity_poly.type
_entity_poly.pdbx_seq_one_letter_code
_entity_poly.pdbx_strand_id
1 'polypeptide(L)'
;MKISCKNVGVILPIFNSSHRSFKKTFLQAASGGRIGSSNTGIIEVEALKKIDFTLTEGNRLALIGHNGSGKTTLLRVLAGAYKPTSGKYECIGRVTSLIDPMMGMDGELTGLENIKLRGLFLGLSKNEIKNITEDVIEFSE
;
A
#
# COMPACT_ATOMS: atom_id res chain seq x y z
N MET A 1 15.36 12.26 -1.77
CA MET A 1 14.56 11.01 -1.60
C MET A 1 14.74 10.08 -2.80
N LYS A 2 14.78 8.74 -2.66
CA LYS A 2 14.81 7.79 -3.80
C LYS A 2 14.00 6.51 -3.53
N ILE A 3 13.24 6.06 -4.53
CA ILE A 3 12.50 4.79 -4.54
C ILE A 3 12.91 4.00 -5.79
N SER A 4 13.20 2.71 -5.66
CA SER A 4 13.55 1.84 -6.78
C SER A 4 12.84 0.50 -6.68
N CYS A 5 12.14 0.12 -7.74
CA CYS A 5 11.56 -1.20 -7.96
C CYS A 5 12.31 -1.87 -9.12
N LYS A 6 12.87 -3.06 -8.88
CA LYS A 6 13.52 -3.89 -9.91
C LYS A 6 12.85 -5.26 -9.94
N ASN A 7 12.12 -5.54 -11.02
CA ASN A 7 11.37 -6.76 -11.25
C ASN A 7 10.46 -7.15 -10.07
N VAL A 8 9.85 -6.15 -9.42
CA VAL A 8 9.06 -6.36 -8.20
C VAL A 8 7.79 -7.15 -8.53
N GLY A 9 7.58 -8.25 -7.83
CA GLY A 9 6.37 -9.06 -7.88
C GLY A 9 5.77 -9.30 -6.51
N VAL A 10 4.46 -9.52 -6.47
CA VAL A 10 3.69 -9.85 -5.26
C VAL A 10 2.70 -10.94 -5.60
N ILE A 11 2.80 -12.06 -4.91
CA ILE A 11 1.85 -13.18 -4.97
C ILE A 11 1.09 -13.24 -3.65
N LEU A 12 -0.24 -13.24 -3.72
CA LEU A 12 -1.11 -13.35 -2.57
C LEU A 12 -1.78 -14.73 -2.57
N PRO A 13 -1.50 -15.59 -1.56
CA PRO A 13 -2.21 -16.85 -1.40
C PRO A 13 -3.63 -16.62 -0.86
N ILE A 14 -4.59 -17.38 -1.37
CA ILE A 14 -5.98 -17.37 -0.89
C ILE A 14 -6.21 -18.63 -0.05
N PHE A 15 -6.30 -18.44 1.27
CA PHE A 15 -6.45 -19.52 2.25
C PHE A 15 -7.90 -19.60 2.80
N ASN A 16 -8.87 -20.10 2.02
CA ASN A 16 -10.16 -20.69 2.48
C ASN A 16 -11.13 -20.87 1.29
N SER A 17 -12.15 -21.74 1.29
CA SER A 17 -12.60 -22.84 2.16
C SER A 17 -13.45 -23.79 1.27
N SER A 18 -13.57 -25.05 1.67
CA SER A 18 -14.38 -26.12 1.09
C SER A 18 -15.50 -25.77 0.08
N HIS A 19 -15.52 -26.54 -1.02
CA HIS A 19 -16.50 -26.63 -2.12
C HIS A 19 -16.48 -25.56 -3.23
N ARG A 20 -16.00 -25.95 -4.42
CA ARG A 20 -16.78 -26.06 -5.68
C ARG A 20 -15.86 -26.05 -6.91
N SER A 21 -15.58 -27.26 -7.41
CA SER A 21 -14.84 -27.51 -8.66
C SER A 21 -15.40 -26.76 -9.89
N PHE A 22 -16.69 -26.38 -9.88
CA PHE A 22 -17.36 -25.70 -11.01
C PHE A 22 -17.17 -24.18 -11.09
N LYS A 23 -16.78 -23.48 -10.01
CA LYS A 23 -16.52 -22.03 -10.07
C LYS A 23 -15.14 -21.69 -10.65
N LYS A 24 -14.25 -22.68 -10.75
CA LYS A 24 -12.85 -22.52 -11.20
C LYS A 24 -12.77 -22.00 -12.65
N THR A 25 -13.70 -22.41 -13.52
CA THR A 25 -13.77 -21.95 -14.92
C THR A 25 -14.36 -20.54 -15.05
N PHE A 26 -15.30 -20.15 -14.18
CA PHE A 26 -16.00 -18.87 -14.28
C PHE A 26 -15.22 -17.71 -13.64
N LEU A 27 -14.48 -17.96 -12.54
CA LEU A 27 -13.63 -16.96 -11.89
C LEU A 27 -12.42 -16.54 -12.74
N GLN A 28 -11.95 -17.42 -13.63
CA GLN A 28 -10.84 -17.16 -14.54
C GLN A 28 -11.19 -16.13 -15.63
N ALA A 29 -12.47 -15.93 -15.92
CA ALA A 29 -12.94 -14.98 -16.93
C ALA A 29 -13.26 -13.58 -16.38
N ALA A 30 -13.50 -13.43 -15.08
CA ALA A 30 -14.02 -12.19 -14.49
C ALA A 30 -13.00 -11.36 -13.69
N SER A 31 -11.86 -11.93 -13.32
CA SER A 31 -10.85 -11.23 -12.51
C SER A 31 -9.56 -11.01 -13.32
N GLY A 32 -9.11 -9.75 -13.42
CA GLY A 32 -7.95 -9.34 -14.21
C GLY A 32 -6.58 -9.82 -13.68
N GLY A 33 -6.54 -10.83 -12.81
CA GLY A 33 -5.32 -11.44 -12.26
C GLY A 33 -5.12 -12.85 -12.79
N ARG A 34 -3.87 -13.22 -13.10
CA ARG A 34 -3.56 -14.60 -13.52
C ARG A 34 -3.59 -15.49 -12.29
N ILE A 35 -4.65 -16.29 -12.16
CA ILE A 35 -4.81 -17.26 -11.08
C ILE A 35 -4.01 -18.53 -11.46
N GLY A 36 -2.94 -18.79 -10.72
CA GLY A 36 -2.14 -20.02 -10.83
C GLY A 36 -2.54 -21.02 -9.75
N SER A 37 -2.55 -22.31 -10.09
CA SER A 37 -2.64 -23.38 -9.08
C SER A 37 -1.22 -23.78 -8.67
N SER A 38 -0.86 -23.60 -7.41
CA SER A 38 0.39 -24.13 -6.87
C SER A 38 0.28 -25.64 -6.63
N ASN A 39 1.40 -26.38 -6.59
CA ASN A 39 1.46 -27.83 -6.33
C ASN A 39 0.85 -28.24 -4.97
N THR A 40 0.58 -27.28 -4.09
CA THR A 40 0.01 -27.45 -2.74
C THR A 40 -1.51 -27.36 -2.71
N GLY A 41 -2.18 -27.12 -3.84
CA GLY A 41 -3.64 -26.95 -3.90
C GLY A 41 -4.15 -25.58 -3.46
N ILE A 42 -3.26 -24.67 -3.08
CA ILE A 42 -3.59 -23.28 -2.74
C ILE A 42 -3.71 -22.46 -4.02
N ILE A 43 -4.77 -21.64 -4.09
CA ILE A 43 -4.96 -20.67 -5.17
C ILE A 43 -4.08 -19.46 -4.86
N GLU A 44 -3.23 -19.10 -5.82
CA GLU A 44 -2.37 -17.92 -5.73
C GLU A 44 -2.78 -16.89 -6.79
N VAL A 45 -2.81 -15.63 -6.36
CA VAL A 45 -3.06 -14.48 -7.24
C VAL A 45 -1.77 -13.69 -7.41
N GLU A 46 -1.29 -13.61 -8.65
CA GLU A 46 -0.19 -12.72 -9.04
C GLU A 46 -0.70 -11.27 -9.07
N ALA A 47 -0.59 -10.58 -7.93
CA ALA A 47 -1.13 -9.23 -7.73
C ALA A 47 -0.23 -8.13 -8.31
N LEU A 48 1.09 -8.36 -8.37
CA LEU A 48 2.06 -7.54 -9.11
C LEU A 48 3.01 -8.44 -9.88
N LYS A 49 3.36 -8.03 -11.08
CA LYS A 49 4.23 -8.78 -11.98
C LYS A 49 5.27 -7.85 -12.61
N LYS A 50 6.54 -8.13 -12.33
CA LYS A 50 7.69 -7.48 -12.98
C LYS A 50 7.57 -5.95 -13.04
N ILE A 51 7.36 -5.33 -11.88
CA ILE A 51 7.27 -3.87 -11.78
C ILE A 51 8.68 -3.29 -11.71
N ASP A 52 9.00 -2.45 -12.69
CA ASP A 52 10.31 -1.79 -12.85
C ASP A 52 10.14 -0.28 -12.99
N PHE A 53 10.62 0.47 -12.00
CA PHE A 53 10.73 1.93 -12.09
C PHE A 53 11.66 2.48 -11.01
N THR A 54 12.11 3.72 -11.20
CA THR A 54 12.84 4.48 -10.19
C THR A 54 12.23 5.87 -10.09
N LEU A 55 11.96 6.30 -8.86
CA LEU A 55 11.55 7.67 -8.56
C LEU A 55 12.64 8.35 -7.73
N THR A 56 12.87 9.60 -8.06
CA THR A 56 13.75 10.53 -7.37
C THR A 56 12.96 11.77 -6.99
N GLU A 57 13.59 12.66 -6.24
CA GLU A 57 12.96 13.90 -5.79
C GLU A 57 12.40 14.73 -6.95
N GLY A 58 11.22 15.32 -6.74
CA GLY A 58 10.49 16.06 -7.76
C GLY A 58 9.72 15.20 -8.78
N ASN A 59 9.92 13.88 -8.81
CA ASN A 59 9.11 13.01 -9.68
C ASN A 59 7.67 12.91 -9.18
N ARG A 60 6.74 12.85 -10.14
CA ARG A 60 5.32 12.59 -9.90
C ARG A 60 4.93 11.36 -10.70
N LEU A 61 4.35 10.35 -10.03
CA LEU A 61 3.89 9.12 -10.65
C LEU A 61 2.38 8.99 -10.47
N ALA A 62 1.65 8.86 -11.57
CA ALA A 62 0.23 8.51 -11.55
C ALA A 62 0.07 7.01 -11.82
N LEU A 63 -0.70 6.32 -10.97
CA LEU A 63 -1.07 4.92 -11.15
C LEU A 63 -2.51 4.81 -11.67
N ILE A 64 -2.67 4.39 -12.92
CA ILE A 64 -3.97 4.31 -13.61
C ILE A 64 -4.22 2.87 -14.05
N GLY A 65 -5.48 2.43 -13.98
CA GLY A 65 -5.90 1.08 -14.39
C GLY A 65 -7.23 0.69 -13.76
N HIS A 66 -7.83 -0.40 -14.22
CA HIS A 66 -9.11 -0.91 -13.70
C HIS A 66 -9.02 -1.40 -12.24
N ASN A 67 -10.17 -1.60 -11.58
CA ASN A 67 -10.21 -2.20 -10.24
C ASN A 67 -9.60 -3.61 -10.26
N GLY A 68 -8.75 -3.92 -9.28
CA GLY A 68 -8.02 -5.20 -9.23
C GLY A 68 -6.72 -5.24 -10.05
N SER A 69 -6.31 -4.16 -10.73
CA SER A 69 -5.06 -4.12 -11.51
C SER A 69 -3.77 -4.06 -10.67
N GLY A 70 -3.85 -4.20 -9.35
CA GLY A 70 -2.70 -4.16 -8.44
C GLY A 70 -2.27 -2.78 -7.92
N LYS A 71 -2.97 -1.68 -8.23
CA LYS A 71 -2.60 -0.32 -7.78
C LYS A 71 -2.42 -0.21 -6.27
N THR A 72 -3.43 -0.58 -5.49
CA THR A 72 -3.37 -0.56 -4.02
C THR A 72 -2.29 -1.51 -3.49
N THR A 73 -2.07 -2.65 -4.16
CA THR A 73 -0.98 -3.57 -3.83
C THR A 73 0.38 -2.93 -4.03
N LEU A 74 0.59 -2.21 -5.14
CA LEU A 74 1.83 -1.46 -5.39
C LEU A 74 2.03 -0.38 -4.34
N LEU A 75 1.01 0.41 -4.02
CA LEU A 75 1.09 1.43 -2.97
C LEU A 75 1.44 0.82 -1.60
N ARG A 76 0.89 -0.37 -1.27
CA ARG A 76 1.25 -1.11 -0.04
C ARG A 76 2.70 -1.58 -0.04
N VAL A 77 3.25 -1.98 -1.18
CA VAL A 77 4.69 -2.31 -1.31
C VAL A 77 5.54 -1.06 -1.08
N LEU A 78 5.19 0.06 -1.71
CA LEU A 78 5.91 1.32 -1.56
C LEU A 78 5.86 1.86 -0.12
N ALA A 79 4.70 1.72 0.54
CA ALA A 79 4.55 2.07 1.95
C ALA A 79 5.27 1.09 2.91
N GLY A 80 5.87 0.00 2.40
CA GLY A 80 6.53 -1.02 3.21
C GLY A 80 5.59 -1.98 3.93
N ALA A 81 4.27 -1.88 3.73
CA ALA A 81 3.29 -2.76 4.34
C ALA A 81 3.39 -4.20 3.79
N TYR A 82 3.67 -4.35 2.49
CA TYR A 82 3.92 -5.65 1.85
C TYR A 82 5.37 -5.76 1.39
N LYS A 83 6.02 -6.87 1.73
CA LYS A 83 7.31 -7.23 1.16
C LYS A 83 7.08 -7.86 -0.23
N PRO A 84 7.88 -7.50 -1.26
CA PRO A 84 7.79 -8.19 -2.54
C PRO A 84 8.11 -9.68 -2.39
N THR A 85 7.35 -10.53 -3.10
CA THR A 85 7.62 -11.98 -3.18
C THR A 85 8.71 -12.30 -4.18
N SER A 86 9.00 -11.37 -5.10
CA SER A 86 10.10 -11.47 -6.06
C SER A 86 10.64 -10.08 -6.43
N GLY A 87 11.86 -10.04 -6.96
CA GLY A 87 12.53 -8.79 -7.30
C GLY A 87 13.09 -8.05 -6.08
N LYS A 88 13.43 -6.77 -6.27
CA LYS A 88 14.04 -5.92 -5.24
C LYS A 88 13.33 -4.58 -5.15
N TYR A 89 12.92 -4.23 -3.93
CA TYR A 89 12.42 -2.91 -3.56
C TYR A 89 13.45 -2.22 -2.67
N GLU A 90 13.84 -0.99 -3.00
CA GLU A 90 14.72 -0.14 -2.21
C GLU A 90 14.09 1.25 -2.03
N CYS A 91 14.15 1.77 -0.81
CA CYS A 91 13.74 3.13 -0.49
C CYS A 91 14.80 3.81 0.38
N ILE A 92 15.26 4.99 -0.07
CA ILE A 92 16.14 5.89 0.67
C ILE A 92 15.33 7.14 1.02
N GLY A 93 14.97 7.27 2.30
CA GLY A 93 14.06 8.29 2.82
C GLY A 93 12.86 7.68 3.55
N ARG A 94 11.87 8.51 3.87
CA ARG A 94 10.62 8.10 4.53
C ARG A 94 9.48 8.11 3.50
N VAL A 95 8.68 7.05 3.47
CA VAL A 95 7.44 7.01 2.68
C VAL A 95 6.27 7.03 3.66
N THR A 96 5.37 7.99 3.49
CA THR A 96 4.11 8.06 4.22
C THR A 96 2.98 7.80 3.24
N SER A 97 2.05 6.94 3.63
CA SER A 97 0.85 6.63 2.86
C SER A 97 -0.30 7.50 3.34
N LEU A 98 -0.99 8.17 2.41
CA LEU A 98 -2.26 8.87 2.65
C LEU A 98 -3.44 8.10 2.06
N ILE A 99 -3.34 6.75 1.98
CA ILE A 99 -4.42 5.92 1.41
C ILE A 99 -5.72 6.05 2.21
N ASP A 100 -5.63 6.25 3.52
CA ASP A 100 -6.76 6.53 4.40
C ASP A 100 -6.46 7.77 5.25
N PRO A 101 -7.13 8.90 4.97
CA PRO A 101 -6.89 10.16 5.68
C PRO A 101 -7.39 10.15 7.13
N MET A 102 -8.20 9.15 7.54
CA MET A 102 -8.67 8.98 8.92
C MET A 102 -7.82 7.98 9.73
N MET A 103 -7.04 7.12 9.07
CA MET A 103 -6.25 6.08 9.74
C MET A 103 -5.21 6.65 10.71
N GLY A 104 -5.44 6.54 12.03
CA GLY A 104 -4.58 7.14 13.06
C GLY A 104 -5.16 8.41 13.70
N MET A 105 -6.46 8.64 13.50
CA MET A 105 -7.28 9.56 14.26
C MET A 105 -8.20 8.79 15.22
N ASP A 106 -8.67 9.48 16.26
CA ASP A 106 -9.62 8.98 17.25
C ASP A 106 -10.78 9.96 17.37
N GLY A 107 -12.00 9.45 17.25
CA GLY A 107 -13.24 10.24 17.28
C GLY A 107 -13.58 10.80 18.66
N GLU A 108 -12.99 10.25 19.73
CA GLU A 108 -13.19 10.71 21.10
C GLU A 108 -12.18 11.81 21.50
N LEU A 109 -11.18 12.08 20.66
CA LEU A 109 -10.14 13.08 20.92
C LEU A 109 -10.47 14.43 20.28
N THR A 110 -10.00 15.51 20.91
CA THR A 110 -10.05 16.85 20.33
C THR A 110 -9.16 16.98 19.09
N GLY A 111 -9.34 18.04 18.30
CA GLY A 111 -8.51 18.31 17.12
C GLY A 111 -7.01 18.39 17.45
N LEU A 112 -6.64 19.08 18.53
CA LEU A 112 -5.25 19.20 18.99
C LEU A 112 -4.65 17.85 19.42
N GLU A 113 -5.44 17.03 20.10
CA GLU A 113 -5.01 15.68 20.50
C GLU A 113 -4.83 14.78 19.28
N ASN A 114 -5.70 14.90 18.27
CA ASN A 114 -5.55 14.22 16.99
C ASN A 114 -4.31 14.69 16.22
N ILE A 115 -3.98 15.99 16.21
CA ILE A 115 -2.74 16.52 15.62
C ILE A 115 -1.53 15.84 16.26
N LYS A 116 -1.51 15.76 17.60
CA LYS A 116 -0.44 15.11 18.35
C LYS A 116 -0.37 13.61 18.08
N LEU A 117 -1.50 12.90 18.11
CA LEU A 117 -1.59 11.46 17.83
C LEU A 117 -1.07 11.15 16.42
N ARG A 118 -1.51 11.92 15.43
CA ARG A 118 -1.04 11.83 14.04
C ARG A 118 0.45 12.07 13.92
N GLY A 119 0.98 13.11 14.56
CA GLY A 119 2.40 13.40 14.54
C GLY A 119 3.25 12.26 15.11
N LEU A 120 2.81 11.67 16.23
CA LEU A 120 3.47 10.49 16.80
C LEU A 120 3.40 9.28 15.87
N PHE A 121 2.24 9.03 15.26
CA PHE A 121 2.05 7.94 14.29
C PHE A 121 2.99 8.08 13.07
N LEU A 122 3.27 9.31 12.65
CA LEU A 122 4.20 9.62 11.56
C LEU A 122 5.68 9.61 11.97
N GLY A 123 5.97 9.33 13.25
CA GLY A 123 7.31 9.30 13.82
C GLY A 123 7.93 10.69 13.93
N LEU A 124 7.13 11.70 14.26
CA LEU A 124 7.61 13.04 14.63
C LEU A 124 7.94 13.10 16.12
N SER A 125 8.99 13.84 16.46
CA SER A 125 9.33 14.18 17.83
C SER A 125 8.33 15.19 18.42
N LYS A 126 8.30 15.30 19.76
CA LYS A 126 7.44 16.28 20.45
C LYS A 126 7.68 17.71 19.98
N ASN A 127 8.92 18.07 19.67
CA ASN A 127 9.28 19.41 19.18
C ASN A 127 8.78 19.63 17.74
N GLU A 128 8.94 18.64 16.85
CA GLU A 128 8.41 18.73 15.48
C GLU A 128 6.88 18.84 15.49
N ILE A 129 6.19 18.09 16.35
CA ILE A 129 4.74 18.19 16.51
C ILE A 129 4.33 19.59 16.96
N LYS A 130 5.02 20.14 17.96
CA LYS A 130 4.75 21.50 18.44
C LYS A 130 4.92 22.52 17.30
N ASN A 131 6.00 22.42 16.52
CA ASN A 131 6.28 23.39 15.47
C ASN A 131 5.28 23.36 14.30
N ILE A 132 4.67 22.21 14.01
CA ILE A 132 3.71 22.08 12.91
C ILE A 132 2.26 22.29 13.35
N THR A 133 2.00 22.41 14.66
CA THR A 133 0.63 22.45 15.18
C THR A 133 -0.11 23.69 14.68
N GLU A 134 0.52 24.86 14.77
CA GLU A 134 -0.03 26.13 14.31
C GLU A 134 -0.35 26.11 12.81
N ASP A 135 0.57 25.63 11.97
CA ASP A 135 0.34 25.49 10.52
C ASP A 135 -0.85 24.58 10.21
N VAL A 136 -1.03 23.49 10.97
CA VAL A 136 -2.16 22.56 10.78
C VAL A 136 -3.47 23.21 11.21
N ILE A 137 -3.48 24.01 12.28
CA ILE A 137 -4.66 24.76 12.72
C ILE A 137 -5.06 25.76 11.64
N GLU A 138 -4.12 26.57 11.15
CA GLU A 138 -4.38 27.56 10.10
C GLU A 138 -4.90 26.92 8.81
N PHE A 139 -4.37 25.76 8.41
CA PHE A 139 -4.87 25.03 7.23
C PHE A 139 -6.29 24.46 7.43
N SER A 140 -6.73 24.27 8.67
CA SER A 140 -7.98 23.61 9.01
C SER A 140 -9.15 24.57 9.29
N GLU A 141 -8.90 25.88 9.35
CA GLU A 141 -9.93 26.94 9.38
C GLU A 141 -10.54 27.21 7.99
#